data_AF-A0AAI8VAV3-F1
#
_entry.id   AF-A0AAI8VAV3-F1
#
_cell.length_a   1.000
_cell.length_b   1.000
_cell.length_c   1.000
_cell.angle_alpha   90.00
_cell.angle_beta   90.00
_cell.angle_gamma   90.00
#
_symmetry.space_group_name_H-M   'P 1'
#
loop_
_entity.id
_entity.type
_entity.pdbx_description
1 polymer ?
#
loop_
_entity_poly.entity_id
_entity_poly.type
_entity_poly.pdbx_seq_one_letter_code
_entity_poly.pdbx_strand_id
1 'polypeptide(L)'
;MSSLALAEATLLAVLKDDPYPAAVIQDRNDNDREWMYKAPEIPKVRAHLFARLCLAAADHAAQASALCQTQGKGVSKLNDGLVRYLEDFRKTSRAKACRFFGIDAELSGQTGSALGWLRCGLQELGIEPKEAKKGLSLTRMKKDWSEKREDKKVERGTNWGADAGKLEETRVIELLEAKWTKINDTMLTQTVPPPATLLSGLPSGRNMHTVKPYQLAELGREALEAMRAPPDRTDDYGGEQLSSDDDERTAVGTPVGAFPGTHEEYRSGSARSYF
;
A
#
# COMPACT_ATOMS: atom_id res chain seq x y z
N MET A 1 7.60 5.81 -6.19
CA MET A 1 6.70 6.01 -5.02
C MET A 1 5.28 6.43 -5.42
N SER A 2 5.09 7.38 -6.35
CA SER A 2 3.74 7.76 -6.84
C SER A 2 2.92 6.57 -7.36
N SER A 3 3.51 5.70 -8.18
CA SER A 3 2.84 4.51 -8.71
C SER A 3 2.43 3.52 -7.61
N LEU A 4 3.25 3.35 -6.57
CA LEU A 4 2.91 2.49 -5.42
C LEU A 4 1.72 3.07 -4.64
N ALA A 5 1.76 4.37 -4.33
CA ALA A 5 0.65 5.02 -3.63
C ALA A 5 -0.66 4.92 -4.42
N LEU A 6 -0.60 5.02 -5.76
CA LEU A 6 -1.77 4.85 -6.62
C LEU A 6 -2.28 3.41 -6.63
N ALA A 7 -1.37 2.42 -6.59
CA ALA A 7 -1.71 1.00 -6.49
C ALA A 7 -2.46 0.69 -5.19
N GLU A 8 -1.90 1.09 -4.04
CA GLU A 8 -2.48 0.91 -2.71
C GLU A 8 -3.82 1.63 -2.59
N ALA A 9 -3.90 2.89 -3.02
CA ALA A 9 -5.15 3.67 -2.97
C ALA A 9 -6.26 3.03 -3.82
N THR A 10 -5.90 2.43 -4.96
CA THR A 10 -6.86 1.72 -5.83
C THR A 10 -7.34 0.44 -5.15
N LEU A 11 -6.44 -0.32 -4.51
CA LEU A 11 -6.78 -1.56 -3.81
C LEU A 11 -7.63 -1.31 -2.56
N LEU A 12 -7.35 -0.25 -1.79
CA LEU A 12 -8.11 0.12 -0.60
C LEU A 12 -9.61 0.30 -0.87
N ALA A 13 -9.96 0.78 -2.06
CA ALA A 13 -11.36 0.95 -2.45
C ALA A 13 -12.12 -0.37 -2.67
N VAL A 14 -11.39 -1.45 -2.89
CA VAL A 14 -11.92 -2.81 -2.95
C VAL A 14 -11.99 -3.40 -1.55
N LEU A 15 -10.89 -3.31 -0.78
CA LEU A 15 -10.76 -3.96 0.52
C LEU A 15 -11.81 -3.51 1.55
N LYS A 16 -12.23 -2.25 1.50
CA LYS A 16 -13.28 -1.73 2.40
C LYS A 16 -14.65 -2.40 2.23
N ASP A 17 -14.93 -2.91 1.03
CA ASP A 17 -16.21 -3.46 0.63
C ASP A 17 -16.10 -4.98 0.35
N ASP A 18 -14.98 -5.62 0.72
CA ASP A 18 -14.70 -7.03 0.49
C ASP A 18 -15.10 -7.88 1.71
N PRO A 19 -16.18 -8.68 1.63
CA PRO A 19 -16.68 -9.45 2.77
C PRO A 19 -15.94 -10.79 2.97
N TYR A 20 -15.17 -11.25 1.97
CA TYR A 20 -14.63 -12.61 1.99
C TYR A 20 -13.52 -12.84 3.04
N PRO A 21 -12.62 -11.88 3.33
CA PRO A 21 -11.69 -12.00 4.45
C PRO A 21 -12.41 -12.20 5.79
N ALA A 22 -13.52 -11.49 6.01
CA ALA A 22 -14.34 -11.66 7.22
C ALA A 22 -14.98 -13.05 7.28
N ALA A 23 -15.48 -13.55 6.14
CA ALA A 23 -16.05 -14.90 6.06
C ALA A 23 -15.02 -16.00 6.40
N VAL A 24 -13.76 -15.85 5.99
CA VAL A 24 -12.67 -16.77 6.37
C VAL A 24 -12.40 -16.73 7.88
N ILE A 25 -12.40 -15.54 8.48
CA ILE A 25 -12.18 -15.40 9.92
C ILE A 25 -13.32 -16.06 10.70
N GLN A 26 -14.57 -15.85 10.24
CA GLN A 26 -15.75 -16.46 10.85
C GLN A 26 -15.72 -17.99 10.75
N ASP A 27 -15.42 -18.55 9.58
CA ASP A 27 -15.32 -20.01 9.36
C ASP A 27 -14.27 -20.68 10.27
N ARG A 28 -13.21 -19.95 10.63
CA ARG A 28 -12.13 -20.42 11.51
C ARG A 28 -12.40 -20.19 13.00
N ASN A 29 -13.49 -19.52 13.36
CA ASN A 29 -13.81 -19.22 14.75
C ASN A 29 -14.60 -20.37 15.38
N ASP A 30 -13.93 -21.19 16.19
CA ASP A 30 -14.57 -22.31 16.93
C ASP A 30 -15.69 -21.86 17.88
N ASN A 31 -15.71 -20.58 18.27
CA ASN A 31 -16.74 -20.01 19.13
C ASN A 31 -17.92 -19.42 18.35
N ASP A 32 -17.90 -19.43 17.02
CA ASP A 32 -19.02 -18.95 16.23
C ASP A 32 -20.21 -19.92 16.33
N ARG A 33 -21.34 -19.39 16.77
CA ARG A 33 -22.62 -20.10 16.91
C ARG A 33 -23.72 -19.47 16.06
N GLU A 34 -23.42 -18.43 15.27
CA GLU A 34 -24.41 -17.77 14.43
C GLU A 34 -25.02 -18.73 13.40
N TRP A 35 -24.22 -19.66 12.88
CA TRP A 35 -24.66 -20.71 11.95
C TRP A 35 -25.80 -21.59 12.50
N MET A 36 -25.94 -21.69 13.84
CA MET A 36 -27.01 -22.45 14.48
C MET A 36 -28.39 -21.79 14.32
N TYR A 37 -28.41 -20.46 14.09
CA TYR A 37 -29.64 -19.67 13.99
C TYR A 37 -29.89 -19.15 12.57
N LYS A 38 -28.83 -18.85 11.82
CA LYS A 38 -28.92 -18.41 10.41
C LYS A 38 -27.74 -18.96 9.62
N ALA A 39 -28.00 -19.48 8.42
CA ALA A 39 -26.92 -19.85 7.51
C ALA A 39 -26.03 -18.62 7.19
N PRO A 40 -24.69 -18.75 7.23
CA PRO A 40 -23.79 -17.66 6.88
C PRO A 40 -24.06 -17.15 5.47
N GLU A 41 -24.34 -15.85 5.34
CA GLU A 41 -24.65 -15.19 4.07
C GLU A 41 -23.60 -14.13 3.78
N ILE A 42 -22.85 -14.31 2.69
CA ILE A 42 -21.83 -13.35 2.26
C ILE A 42 -22.52 -12.27 1.43
N PRO A 43 -22.42 -10.98 1.78
CA PRO A 43 -22.98 -9.89 1.01
C PRO A 43 -22.52 -9.92 -0.45
N LYS A 44 -23.45 -9.68 -1.38
CA LYS A 44 -23.11 -9.60 -2.81
C LYS A 44 -22.32 -8.34 -3.09
N VAL A 45 -21.24 -8.49 -3.86
CA VAL A 45 -20.36 -7.39 -4.26
C VAL A 45 -20.41 -7.15 -5.76
N ARG A 46 -19.94 -5.98 -6.19
CA ARG A 46 -19.73 -5.66 -7.61
C ARG A 46 -18.45 -6.36 -8.11
N ALA A 47 -18.49 -7.70 -8.16
CA ALA A 47 -17.33 -8.55 -8.36
C ALA A 47 -16.54 -8.19 -9.63
N HIS A 48 -17.20 -8.04 -10.78
CA HIS A 48 -16.53 -7.63 -12.02
C HIS A 48 -15.79 -6.29 -11.91
N LEU A 49 -16.40 -5.29 -11.25
CA LEU A 49 -15.75 -3.99 -11.04
C LEU A 49 -14.52 -4.13 -10.15
N PHE A 50 -14.64 -4.86 -9.04
CA PHE A 50 -13.53 -5.11 -8.12
C PHE A 50 -12.38 -5.85 -8.80
N ALA A 51 -12.68 -6.84 -9.64
CA ALA A 51 -11.67 -7.53 -10.43
C ALA A 51 -10.85 -6.56 -11.28
N ARG A 52 -11.51 -5.63 -11.98
CA ARG A 52 -10.84 -4.62 -12.81
C ARG A 52 -10.06 -3.59 -12.00
N LEU A 53 -10.53 -3.21 -10.81
CA LEU A 53 -9.77 -2.34 -9.90
C LEU A 53 -8.49 -3.03 -9.41
N CYS A 54 -8.58 -4.33 -9.06
CA CYS A 54 -7.43 -5.13 -8.66
C CYS A 54 -6.40 -5.29 -9.79
N LEU A 55 -6.83 -5.45 -11.04
CA LEU A 55 -5.92 -5.43 -12.19
C LEU A 55 -5.20 -4.09 -12.35
N ALA A 56 -5.92 -2.97 -12.22
CA ALA A 56 -5.28 -1.65 -12.25
C ALA A 56 -4.26 -1.46 -11.12
N ALA A 57 -4.57 -1.92 -9.90
CA ALA A 57 -3.62 -1.91 -8.79
C ALA A 57 -2.37 -2.75 -9.10
N ALA A 58 -2.54 -3.93 -9.71
CA ALA A 58 -1.43 -4.77 -10.15
C ALA A 58 -0.56 -4.09 -11.23
N ASP A 59 -1.17 -3.39 -12.18
CA ASP A 59 -0.44 -2.66 -13.24
C ASP A 59 0.38 -1.51 -12.65
N HIS A 60 -0.17 -0.74 -11.72
CA HIS A 60 0.57 0.32 -11.00
C HIS A 60 1.71 -0.24 -10.15
N ALA A 61 1.50 -1.38 -9.50
CA ALA A 61 2.55 -2.08 -8.75
C ALA A 61 3.66 -2.61 -9.66
N ALA A 62 3.30 -3.11 -10.85
CA ALA A 62 4.27 -3.53 -11.86
C ALA A 62 5.11 -2.35 -12.37
N GLN A 63 4.48 -1.20 -12.63
CA GLN A 63 5.19 0.04 -12.98
C GLN A 63 6.14 0.48 -11.86
N ALA A 64 5.69 0.44 -10.59
CA ALA A 64 6.53 0.75 -9.45
C ALA A 64 7.74 -0.19 -9.35
N SER A 65 7.53 -1.51 -9.49
CA SER A 65 8.59 -2.52 -9.44
C SER A 65 9.61 -2.31 -10.57
N ALA A 66 9.16 -2.08 -11.80
CA ALA A 66 10.02 -1.83 -12.94
C ALA A 66 10.91 -0.59 -12.72
N LEU A 67 10.33 0.51 -12.23
CA LEU A 67 11.09 1.73 -11.90
C LEU A 67 12.14 1.47 -10.80
N CYS A 68 11.81 0.66 -9.79
CA CYS A 68 12.75 0.28 -8.75
C CYS A 68 13.91 -0.60 -9.27
N GLN A 69 13.66 -1.49 -10.23
CA GLN A 69 14.69 -2.37 -10.80
C GLN A 69 15.66 -1.65 -11.74
N THR A 70 15.23 -0.53 -12.36
CA THR A 70 16.08 0.26 -13.26
C THR A 70 17.15 1.10 -12.54
N GLN A 71 16.98 1.38 -11.25
CA GLN A 71 17.98 2.11 -10.45
C GLN A 71 19.10 1.15 -10.03
N GLY A 72 20.25 1.30 -10.71
CA GLY A 72 21.32 0.31 -10.79
C GLY A 72 22.10 -0.03 -9.51
N LYS A 73 22.96 -1.05 -9.66
CA LYS A 73 23.87 -1.61 -8.65
C LYS A 73 24.84 -0.55 -8.10
N GLY A 74 24.90 -0.40 -6.78
CA GLY A 74 25.82 0.49 -6.09
C GLY A 74 25.26 1.02 -4.76
N VAL A 75 25.74 2.18 -4.30
CA VAL A 75 25.30 2.89 -3.07
C VAL A 75 23.81 3.27 -3.09
N SER A 76 23.18 3.23 -4.28
CA SER A 76 21.75 3.50 -4.51
C SER A 76 20.89 2.22 -4.58
N LYS A 77 21.38 1.06 -4.13
CA LYS A 77 20.60 -0.17 -4.10
C LYS A 77 19.35 0.04 -3.22
N LEU A 78 18.18 -0.06 -3.83
CA LEU A 78 16.91 0.02 -3.11
C LEU A 78 16.77 -1.14 -2.12
N ASN A 79 15.99 -0.91 -1.06
CA ASN A 79 15.73 -1.90 -0.03
C ASN A 79 15.10 -3.17 -0.64
N ASP A 80 15.77 -4.31 -0.47
CA ASP A 80 15.31 -5.61 -0.99
C ASP A 80 13.90 -5.98 -0.47
N GLY A 81 13.56 -5.56 0.74
CA GLY A 81 12.23 -5.74 1.33
C GLY A 81 11.14 -4.98 0.58
N LEU A 82 11.43 -3.76 0.09
CA LEU A 82 10.49 -2.97 -0.69
C LEU A 82 10.27 -3.60 -2.08
N VAL A 83 11.33 -4.04 -2.75
CA VAL A 83 11.23 -4.71 -4.06
C VAL A 83 10.41 -5.99 -3.93
N ARG A 84 10.65 -6.77 -2.88
CA ARG A 84 9.87 -7.96 -2.59
C ARG A 84 8.41 -7.63 -2.31
N TYR A 85 8.14 -6.62 -1.48
CA TYR A 85 6.78 -6.17 -1.20
C TYR A 85 6.04 -5.76 -2.48
N LEU A 86 6.69 -5.03 -3.38
CA LEU A 86 6.09 -4.63 -4.67
C LEU A 86 5.70 -5.84 -5.53
N GLU A 87 6.56 -6.86 -5.61
CA GLU A 87 6.26 -8.09 -6.34
C GLU A 87 5.15 -8.90 -5.68
N ASP A 88 5.18 -9.03 -4.35
CA ASP A 88 4.13 -9.73 -3.60
C ASP A 88 2.79 -8.97 -3.73
N PHE A 89 2.79 -7.64 -3.65
CA PHE A 89 1.61 -6.80 -3.84
C PHE A 89 1.02 -6.93 -5.26
N ARG A 90 1.89 -6.95 -6.29
CA ARG A 90 1.47 -7.18 -7.68
C ARG A 90 0.78 -8.54 -7.82
N LYS A 91 1.39 -9.61 -7.31
CA LYS A 91 0.85 -10.97 -7.36
C LYS A 91 -0.46 -11.09 -6.58
N THR A 92 -0.51 -10.54 -5.37
CA THR A 92 -1.72 -10.55 -4.54
C THR A 92 -2.86 -9.77 -5.19
N SER A 93 -2.57 -8.64 -5.82
CA SER A 93 -3.57 -7.86 -6.57
C SER A 93 -4.11 -8.65 -7.78
N ARG A 94 -3.25 -9.36 -8.53
CA ARG A 94 -3.69 -10.24 -9.64
C ARG A 94 -4.52 -11.42 -9.13
N ALA A 95 -4.13 -12.02 -8.00
CA ALA A 95 -4.87 -13.10 -7.38
C ALA A 95 -6.26 -12.65 -6.92
N LYS A 96 -6.36 -11.49 -6.26
CA LYS A 96 -7.64 -10.84 -5.91
C LYS A 96 -8.51 -10.60 -7.14
N ALA A 97 -7.93 -10.15 -8.25
CA ALA A 97 -8.65 -10.00 -9.51
C ALA A 97 -9.23 -11.32 -10.01
N CYS A 98 -8.42 -12.39 -10.03
CA CYS A 98 -8.86 -13.72 -10.42
C CYS A 98 -9.99 -14.21 -9.50
N ARG A 99 -9.86 -14.05 -8.18
CA ARG A 99 -10.93 -14.39 -7.22
C ARG A 99 -12.23 -13.67 -7.55
N PHE A 100 -12.19 -12.37 -7.82
CA PHE A 100 -13.39 -11.60 -8.16
C PHE A 100 -14.00 -11.98 -9.52
N PHE A 101 -13.20 -12.32 -10.54
CA PHE A 101 -13.74 -12.93 -11.76
C PHE A 101 -14.38 -14.30 -11.48
N GLY A 102 -13.82 -15.07 -10.56
CA GLY A 102 -14.41 -16.32 -10.11
C GLY A 102 -15.78 -16.12 -9.44
N ILE A 103 -15.89 -15.12 -8.56
CA ILE A 103 -17.15 -14.74 -7.91
C ILE A 103 -18.18 -14.27 -8.94
N ASP A 104 -17.78 -13.42 -9.89
CA ASP A 104 -18.65 -12.95 -10.98
C ASP A 104 -19.19 -14.12 -11.83
N ALA A 105 -18.32 -15.08 -12.17
CA ALA A 105 -18.69 -16.28 -12.88
C ALA A 105 -19.66 -17.17 -12.06
N GLU A 106 -19.41 -17.34 -10.76
CA GLU A 106 -20.30 -18.14 -9.90
C GLU A 106 -21.67 -17.50 -9.73
N LEU A 107 -21.74 -16.17 -9.57
CA LEU A 107 -23.01 -15.42 -9.56
C LEU A 107 -23.80 -15.58 -10.87
N SER A 108 -23.11 -15.82 -11.98
CA SER A 108 -23.73 -16.13 -13.29
C SER A 108 -24.09 -17.62 -13.48
N GLY A 109 -23.88 -18.46 -12.46
CA GLY A 109 -24.14 -19.91 -12.51
C GLY A 109 -23.04 -20.73 -13.18
N GLN A 110 -21.89 -20.13 -13.51
CA GLN A 110 -20.76 -20.79 -14.17
C GLN A 110 -19.69 -21.23 -13.14
N THR A 111 -20.06 -22.14 -12.24
CA THR A 111 -19.18 -22.64 -11.18
C THR A 111 -17.91 -23.32 -11.72
N GLY A 112 -17.96 -23.98 -12.88
CA GLY A 112 -16.77 -24.54 -13.51
C GLY A 112 -15.74 -23.46 -13.86
N SER A 113 -16.18 -22.37 -14.49
CA SER A 113 -15.38 -21.18 -14.79
C SER A 113 -14.87 -20.50 -13.51
N ALA A 114 -15.71 -20.44 -12.48
CA ALA A 114 -15.36 -19.87 -11.18
C ALA A 114 -14.16 -20.60 -10.55
N LEU A 115 -14.19 -21.94 -10.53
CA LEU A 115 -13.08 -22.77 -10.07
C LEU A 115 -11.81 -22.57 -10.90
N GLY A 116 -11.94 -22.42 -12.22
CA GLY A 116 -10.81 -22.14 -13.09
C GLY A 116 -10.11 -20.81 -12.73
N TRP A 117 -10.90 -19.78 -12.42
CA TRP A 117 -10.36 -18.49 -11.98
C TRP A 117 -9.67 -18.57 -10.62
N LEU A 118 -10.21 -19.32 -9.66
CA LEU A 118 -9.55 -19.55 -8.37
C LEU A 118 -8.17 -20.22 -8.55
N ARG A 119 -8.07 -21.20 -9.44
CA ARG A 119 -6.79 -21.84 -9.80
C ARG A 119 -5.80 -20.86 -10.43
N CYS A 120 -6.27 -19.94 -11.28
CA CYS A 120 -5.43 -18.86 -11.80
C CYS A 120 -4.90 -17.98 -10.65
N GLY A 121 -5.75 -17.65 -9.67
CA GLY A 121 -5.36 -16.87 -8.50
C GLY A 121 -4.28 -17.55 -7.67
N LEU A 122 -4.41 -18.85 -7.37
CA LEU A 122 -3.38 -19.63 -6.67
C LEU A 122 -2.07 -19.67 -7.46
N GLN A 123 -2.15 -19.86 -8.78
CA GLN A 123 -0.98 -19.84 -9.66
C GLN A 123 -0.23 -18.50 -9.61
N GLU A 124 -0.95 -17.37 -9.62
CA GLU A 124 -0.36 -16.02 -9.48
C GLU A 124 0.35 -15.84 -8.13
N LEU A 125 -0.20 -16.42 -7.05
CA LEU A 125 0.45 -16.43 -5.73
C LEU A 125 1.65 -17.39 -5.65
N GLY A 126 1.90 -18.21 -6.69
CA GLY A 126 2.93 -19.24 -6.71
C GLY A 126 2.59 -20.45 -5.84
N ILE A 127 1.29 -20.71 -5.65
CA ILE A 127 0.77 -21.87 -4.94
C ILE A 127 0.33 -22.88 -5.99
N GLU A 128 1.04 -24.00 -6.07
CA GLU A 128 0.67 -25.05 -7.02
C GLU A 128 -0.64 -25.71 -6.60
N PRO A 129 -1.56 -25.96 -7.55
CA PRO A 129 -2.79 -26.68 -7.27
C PRO A 129 -2.43 -28.07 -6.76
N LYS A 130 -3.01 -28.48 -5.62
CA LYS A 130 -2.87 -29.84 -5.13
C LYS A 130 -3.60 -30.77 -6.10
N GLU A 131 -2.88 -31.39 -7.03
CA GLU A 131 -3.37 -32.59 -7.67
C GLU A 131 -3.73 -33.58 -6.55
N ALA A 132 -4.94 -34.14 -6.60
CA ALA A 132 -5.43 -35.14 -5.67
C ALA A 132 -4.68 -36.48 -5.84
N LYS A 133 -3.35 -36.48 -5.74
CA LYS A 133 -2.57 -37.69 -5.56
C LYS A 133 -2.71 -38.11 -4.11
N LYS A 134 -3.29 -39.31 -3.93
CA LYS A 134 -3.38 -40.03 -2.65
C LYS A 134 -1.99 -40.11 -2.00
N GLY A 135 -1.68 -39.19 -1.11
CA GLY A 135 -0.38 -39.07 -0.45
C GLY A 135 -0.47 -38.36 0.90
N LEU A 136 -0.59 -39.18 1.95
CA LEU A 136 -0.39 -38.94 3.39
C LEU A 136 -0.34 -37.49 3.94
N SER A 137 -1.40 -37.16 4.68
CA SER A 137 -1.67 -36.23 5.80
C SER A 137 -0.60 -35.35 6.48
N LEU A 138 0.70 -35.49 6.24
CA LEU A 138 1.75 -34.73 6.97
C LEU A 138 1.89 -33.28 6.48
N THR A 139 1.55 -33.00 5.22
CA THR A 139 1.63 -31.65 4.63
C THR A 139 0.56 -30.71 5.17
N ARG A 140 -0.62 -31.23 5.55
CA ARG A 140 -1.66 -30.44 6.23
C ARG A 140 -1.20 -29.99 7.62
N MET A 141 -0.62 -30.88 8.42
CA MET A 141 -0.11 -30.54 9.76
C MET A 141 1.04 -29.51 9.73
N LYS A 142 1.94 -29.58 8.74
CA LYS A 142 3.00 -28.56 8.56
C LYS A 142 2.43 -27.20 8.15
N LYS A 143 1.41 -27.21 7.30
CA LYS A 143 0.69 -26.00 6.89
C LYS A 143 -0.03 -25.39 8.09
N ASP A 144 -0.78 -26.16 8.85
CA ASP A 144 -1.48 -25.70 10.07
C ASP A 144 -0.50 -25.16 11.13
N TRP A 145 0.68 -25.77 11.28
CA TRP A 145 1.71 -25.28 12.22
C TRP A 145 2.39 -24.00 11.74
N SER A 146 2.67 -23.89 10.43
CA SER A 146 3.18 -22.67 9.81
C SER A 146 2.15 -21.54 9.90
N GLU A 147 0.87 -21.84 9.70
CA GLU A 147 -0.23 -20.90 9.82
C GLU A 147 -0.41 -20.43 11.26
N LYS A 148 -0.37 -21.33 12.25
CA LYS A 148 -0.39 -20.96 13.67
C LYS A 148 0.80 -20.07 14.05
N ARG A 149 1.97 -20.28 13.45
CA ARG A 149 3.16 -19.45 13.70
C ARG A 149 3.04 -18.08 13.06
N GLU A 150 2.50 -17.99 11.84
CA GLU A 150 2.24 -16.70 11.18
C GLU A 150 1.11 -15.93 11.86
N ASP A 151 0.02 -16.59 12.26
CA ASP A 151 -1.06 -15.98 13.05
C ASP A 151 -0.50 -15.39 14.36
N LYS A 152 0.40 -16.11 15.03
CA LYS A 152 1.08 -15.60 16.24
C LYS A 152 2.04 -14.42 15.98
N LYS A 153 2.65 -14.33 14.79
CA LYS A 153 3.50 -13.17 14.41
C LYS A 153 2.66 -11.95 14.06
N VAL A 154 1.52 -12.18 13.43
CA VAL A 154 0.49 -11.19 13.13
C VAL A 154 -0.11 -10.63 14.43
N GLU A 155 -0.49 -11.49 15.39
CA GLU A 155 -0.98 -11.08 16.71
C GLU A 155 0.05 -10.25 17.51
N ARG A 156 1.34 -10.55 17.33
CA ARG A 156 2.45 -9.80 17.94
C ARG A 156 2.81 -8.52 17.19
N GLY A 157 2.09 -8.19 16.11
CA GLY A 157 2.30 -6.97 15.31
C GLY A 157 3.61 -6.90 14.55
N THR A 158 4.44 -7.95 14.54
CA THR A 158 5.82 -7.88 14.03
C THR A 158 5.89 -7.95 12.50
N ASN A 159 4.90 -8.59 11.86
CA ASN A 159 4.91 -8.88 10.41
C ASN A 159 3.61 -8.48 9.68
N TRP A 160 2.76 -7.66 10.29
CA TRP A 160 1.51 -7.26 9.65
C TRP A 160 1.78 -6.53 8.33
N GLY A 161 1.21 -7.03 7.23
CA GLY A 161 1.32 -6.43 5.90
C GLY A 161 2.63 -6.68 5.15
N ALA A 162 3.61 -7.40 5.74
CA ALA A 162 4.90 -7.66 5.10
C ALA A 162 4.81 -8.56 3.85
N ASP A 163 3.75 -9.37 3.75
CA ASP A 163 3.46 -10.27 2.63
C ASP A 163 2.46 -9.65 1.62
N ALA A 164 2.16 -8.36 1.75
CA ALA A 164 1.18 -7.65 0.95
C ALA A 164 -0.22 -8.31 0.90
N GLY A 165 -0.60 -9.07 1.94
CA GLY A 165 -1.90 -9.75 2.03
C GLY A 165 -1.97 -11.09 1.30
N LYS A 166 -0.83 -11.66 0.90
CA LYS A 166 -0.76 -12.95 0.20
C LYS A 166 -1.37 -14.09 0.99
N LEU A 167 -1.12 -14.19 2.29
CA LEU A 167 -1.66 -15.25 3.15
C LEU A 167 -3.18 -15.14 3.31
N GLU A 168 -3.69 -13.94 3.55
CA GLU A 168 -5.12 -13.67 3.62
C GLU A 168 -5.80 -14.09 2.31
N GLU A 169 -5.27 -13.65 1.18
CA GLU A 169 -5.86 -13.95 -0.13
C GLU A 169 -5.84 -15.45 -0.45
N THR A 170 -4.75 -16.14 -0.09
CA THR A 170 -4.64 -17.60 -0.22
C THR A 170 -5.80 -18.29 0.52
N ARG A 171 -6.05 -17.90 1.78
CA ARG A 171 -7.08 -18.52 2.60
C ARG A 171 -8.47 -18.29 2.02
N VAL A 172 -8.73 -17.10 1.50
CA VAL A 172 -10.00 -16.80 0.83
C VAL A 172 -10.19 -17.68 -0.39
N ILE A 173 -9.17 -17.78 -1.26
CA ILE A 173 -9.26 -18.60 -2.47
C ILE A 173 -9.49 -20.07 -2.12
N GLU A 174 -8.77 -20.61 -1.12
CA GLU A 174 -8.92 -22.00 -0.69
C GLU A 174 -10.30 -22.29 -0.07
N LEU A 175 -10.86 -21.36 0.71
CA LEU A 175 -12.22 -21.48 1.25
C LEU A 175 -13.24 -21.58 0.11
N LEU A 176 -13.14 -20.68 -0.88
CA LEU A 176 -14.04 -20.65 -2.04
C LEU A 176 -13.85 -21.89 -2.92
N GLU A 177 -12.61 -22.32 -3.15
CA GLU A 177 -12.30 -23.49 -3.97
C GLU A 177 -12.88 -24.75 -3.32
N ALA A 178 -12.70 -24.93 -2.01
CA ALA A 178 -13.27 -26.08 -1.29
C ALA A 178 -14.81 -26.10 -1.38
N LYS A 179 -15.45 -24.95 -1.16
CA LYS A 179 -16.92 -24.81 -1.24
C LYS A 179 -17.44 -25.10 -2.65
N TRP A 180 -16.89 -24.45 -3.66
CA TRP A 180 -17.38 -24.57 -5.03
C TRP A 180 -17.00 -25.89 -5.68
N THR A 181 -15.87 -26.50 -5.31
CA THR A 181 -15.52 -27.85 -5.76
C THR A 181 -16.55 -28.85 -5.25
N LYS A 182 -16.92 -28.77 -3.96
CA LYS A 182 -17.96 -29.64 -3.40
C LYS A 182 -19.28 -29.48 -4.15
N ILE A 183 -19.74 -28.25 -4.39
CA ILE A 183 -21.00 -27.99 -5.11
C ILE A 183 -20.92 -28.48 -6.57
N ASN A 184 -19.80 -28.22 -7.24
CA ASN A 184 -19.63 -28.62 -8.62
C ASN A 184 -19.60 -30.14 -8.77
N ASP A 185 -18.84 -30.84 -7.92
CA ASP A 185 -18.70 -32.29 -8.01
C ASP A 185 -19.98 -33.05 -7.59
N THR A 186 -20.81 -32.48 -6.71
CA THR A 186 -22.04 -33.14 -6.24
C THR A 186 -23.29 -32.78 -7.03
N MET A 187 -23.37 -31.56 -7.57
CA MET A 187 -24.63 -31.04 -8.13
C MET A 187 -24.52 -30.56 -9.59
N LEU A 188 -23.46 -29.84 -9.95
CA LEU A 188 -23.44 -29.09 -11.22
C LEU A 188 -22.64 -29.79 -12.33
N THR A 189 -21.61 -30.53 -11.97
CA THR A 189 -20.72 -31.31 -12.84
C THR A 189 -20.15 -30.50 -14.02
N GLN A 190 -19.92 -29.21 -13.85
CA GLN A 190 -19.40 -28.35 -14.91
C GLN A 190 -17.90 -28.61 -15.11
N THR A 191 -17.45 -28.57 -16.36
CA THR A 191 -16.04 -28.68 -16.71
C THR A 191 -15.27 -27.44 -16.24
N VAL A 192 -14.14 -27.66 -15.55
CA VAL A 192 -13.26 -26.58 -15.12
C VAL A 192 -12.28 -26.25 -16.26
N PRO A 193 -12.31 -25.04 -16.83
CA PRO A 193 -11.39 -24.65 -17.89
C PRO A 193 -9.95 -24.53 -17.36
N PRO A 194 -8.94 -24.77 -18.20
CA PRO A 194 -7.54 -24.61 -17.80
C PRO A 194 -7.17 -23.13 -17.63
N PRO A 195 -6.21 -22.79 -16.74
CA PRO A 195 -5.83 -21.41 -16.46
C PRO A 195 -5.43 -20.59 -17.70
N ALA A 196 -4.74 -21.21 -18.66
CA ALA A 196 -4.31 -20.56 -19.89
C ALA A 196 -5.48 -19.98 -20.71
N THR A 197 -6.63 -20.67 -20.73
CA THR A 197 -7.82 -20.21 -21.45
C THR A 197 -8.39 -18.95 -20.80
N LEU A 198 -8.48 -18.92 -19.47
CA LEU A 198 -9.06 -17.79 -18.74
C LEU A 198 -8.14 -16.57 -18.77
N LEU A 199 -6.84 -16.76 -18.56
CA LEU A 199 -5.87 -15.66 -18.53
C LEU A 199 -5.79 -14.92 -19.88
N SER A 200 -6.05 -15.61 -21.00
CA SER A 200 -6.11 -14.98 -22.33
C SER A 200 -7.28 -13.99 -22.49
N GLY A 201 -8.34 -14.14 -21.69
CA GLY A 201 -9.53 -13.29 -21.70
C GLY A 201 -9.51 -12.14 -20.69
N LEU A 202 -8.38 -11.87 -20.03
CA LEU A 202 -8.29 -10.83 -19.01
C LEU A 202 -8.58 -9.44 -19.60
N PRO A 203 -9.59 -8.71 -19.09
CA PRO A 203 -9.82 -7.34 -19.51
C PRO A 203 -8.76 -6.40 -18.93
N SER A 204 -8.68 -5.18 -19.47
CA SER A 204 -7.82 -4.14 -18.88
C SER A 204 -8.37 -3.65 -17.53
N GLY A 205 -7.44 -3.29 -16.64
CA GLY A 205 -7.73 -2.68 -15.36
C GLY A 205 -8.51 -1.38 -15.49
N ARG A 206 -9.20 -0.99 -14.42
CA ARG A 206 -9.92 0.28 -14.33
C ARG A 206 -9.31 1.13 -13.21
N ASN A 207 -8.83 2.32 -13.55
CA ASN A 207 -8.31 3.26 -12.56
C ASN A 207 -9.47 3.90 -11.79
N MET A 208 -9.32 4.01 -10.48
CA MET A 208 -10.27 4.74 -9.64
C MET A 208 -9.80 6.15 -9.32
N HIS A 209 -8.49 6.32 -9.09
CA HIS A 209 -7.89 7.59 -8.70
C HIS A 209 -7.11 8.20 -9.85
N THR A 210 -7.08 9.53 -9.88
CA THR A 210 -6.19 10.32 -10.74
C THR A 210 -5.39 11.25 -9.84
N VAL A 211 -4.06 11.24 -9.97
CA VAL A 211 -3.17 12.08 -9.16
C VAL A 211 -3.38 13.53 -9.56
N LYS A 212 -3.87 14.35 -8.63
CA LYS A 212 -3.99 15.80 -8.81
C LYS A 212 -2.64 16.46 -8.53
N PRO A 213 -2.24 17.49 -9.29
CA PRO A 213 -1.09 18.31 -8.96
C PRO A 213 -1.25 18.87 -7.53
N TYR A 214 -0.19 18.79 -6.74
CA TYR A 214 -0.19 19.35 -5.40
C TYR A 214 -0.21 20.88 -5.49
N GLN A 215 -1.18 21.50 -4.82
CA GLN A 215 -1.28 22.96 -4.72
C GLN A 215 -0.63 23.40 -3.41
N LEU A 216 0.40 24.24 -3.52
CA LEU A 216 1.05 24.83 -2.36
C LEU A 216 0.08 25.78 -1.66
N ALA A 217 0.06 25.74 -0.32
CA ALA A 217 -0.64 26.75 0.44
C ALA A 217 0.05 28.10 0.21
N GLU A 218 -0.65 29.02 -0.44
CA GLU A 218 -0.17 30.38 -0.60
C GLU A 218 -0.40 31.14 0.71
N LEU A 219 0.62 31.82 1.20
CA LEU A 219 0.44 32.74 2.33
C LEU A 219 -0.37 33.94 1.85
N GLY A 220 -1.34 34.35 2.67
CA GLY A 220 -2.11 35.57 2.43
C GLY A 220 -1.17 36.77 2.28
N ARG A 221 -1.57 37.72 1.43
CA ARG A 221 -0.76 38.91 1.14
C ARG A 221 -0.35 39.66 2.39
N GLU A 222 -1.26 39.78 3.36
CA GLU A 222 -1.01 40.42 4.66
C GLU A 222 0.06 39.69 5.47
N ALA A 223 0.07 38.35 5.48
CA ALA A 223 1.10 37.56 6.14
C ALA A 223 2.45 37.71 5.44
N LEU A 224 2.46 37.75 4.11
CA LEU A 224 3.67 38.04 3.33
C LEU A 224 4.20 39.46 3.59
N GLU A 225 3.31 40.43 3.75
CA GLU A 225 3.65 41.83 4.06
C GLU A 225 4.16 41.98 5.49
N ALA A 226 3.55 41.31 6.47
CA ALA A 226 4.02 41.26 7.85
C ALA A 226 5.40 40.59 7.99
N MET A 227 5.66 39.51 7.23
CA MET A 227 6.99 38.89 7.19
C MET A 227 8.05 39.72 6.46
N ARG A 228 7.63 40.70 5.64
CA ARG A 228 8.52 41.69 5.02
C ARG A 228 8.65 42.95 5.86
N ALA A 229 7.82 43.14 6.88
CA ALA A 229 7.94 44.26 7.78
C ALA A 229 9.26 44.12 8.55
N PRO A 230 10.07 45.20 8.63
CA PRO A 230 11.20 45.23 9.54
C PRO A 230 10.72 44.87 10.95
N PRO A 231 11.54 44.18 11.78
CA PRO A 231 11.17 43.89 13.16
C PRO A 231 10.74 45.17 13.86
N ASP A 232 9.61 45.09 14.57
CA ASP A 232 9.02 46.24 15.25
C ASP A 232 10.02 46.75 16.30
N ARG A 233 10.34 48.05 16.26
CA ARG A 233 11.31 48.67 17.19
C ARG A 233 10.83 48.66 18.65
N THR A 234 9.67 48.09 18.95
CA THR A 234 9.21 47.83 20.32
C THR A 234 9.83 46.58 20.92
N ASP A 235 10.44 45.72 20.10
CA ASP A 235 11.33 44.64 20.54
C ASP A 235 12.79 45.11 20.66
N ASP A 236 13.08 46.39 20.38
CA ASP A 236 14.25 47.01 21.00
C ASP A 236 13.95 47.00 22.51
N TYR A 237 14.57 46.07 23.23
CA TYR A 237 14.91 46.22 24.64
C TYR A 237 15.85 47.44 24.77
N GLY A 238 15.33 48.61 24.44
CA GLY A 238 15.98 49.90 24.51
C GLY A 238 15.53 50.59 25.79
N GLY A 239 16.30 50.40 26.86
CA GLY A 239 16.45 51.47 27.83
C GLY A 239 15.88 51.27 29.24
N GLU A 240 15.82 50.05 29.77
CA GLU A 240 15.93 49.92 31.24
C GLU A 240 17.40 50.06 31.64
N GLN A 241 17.75 51.30 31.98
CA GLN A 241 18.88 51.74 32.80
C GLN A 241 19.89 50.63 33.16
N LEU A 242 20.93 50.50 32.34
CA LEU A 242 22.20 49.97 32.81
C LEU A 242 22.68 50.89 33.93
N SER A 243 22.45 50.43 35.17
CA SER A 243 23.01 51.01 36.37
C SER A 243 24.53 51.09 36.20
N SER A 244 25.00 52.33 36.08
CA SER A 244 26.40 52.72 36.09
C SER A 244 27.17 52.02 37.20
N ASP A 245 28.15 51.20 36.84
CA ASP A 245 29.51 51.39 37.35
C ASP A 245 30.55 50.66 36.46
N ASP A 246 31.57 51.43 36.13
CA ASP A 246 32.95 51.11 35.75
C ASP A 246 33.32 50.44 34.41
N ASP A 247 34.11 51.24 33.67
CA ASP A 247 35.28 50.96 32.84
C ASP A 247 35.16 50.39 31.41
N GLU A 248 35.57 51.27 30.48
CA GLU A 248 36.31 51.04 29.23
C GLU A 248 36.07 49.72 28.47
N ARG A 249 35.38 49.82 27.32
CA ARG A 249 35.94 49.51 25.98
C ARG A 249 34.86 49.67 24.90
N THR A 250 35.20 50.45 23.89
CA THR A 250 34.47 50.64 22.63
C THR A 250 34.15 49.32 21.93
N ALA A 251 32.90 48.87 22.01
CA ALA A 251 32.36 47.78 21.20
C ALA A 251 31.53 48.36 20.05
N VAL A 252 32.13 48.42 18.86
CA VAL A 252 31.45 48.74 17.60
C VAL A 252 30.51 47.56 17.28
N GLY A 253 29.21 47.81 17.25
CA GLY A 253 28.19 46.79 17.00
C GLY A 253 28.34 46.12 15.64
N THR A 254 28.29 44.80 15.64
CA THR A 254 28.22 43.95 14.45
C THR A 254 26.87 44.10 13.75
N PRO A 255 26.82 44.27 12.42
CA PRO A 255 25.55 44.20 11.70
C PRO A 255 25.04 42.75 11.69
N VAL A 256 23.78 42.58 12.07
CA VAL A 256 23.10 41.27 12.13
C VAL A 256 22.97 40.71 10.70
N GLY A 257 23.52 39.52 10.46
CA GLY A 257 23.46 38.83 9.16
C GLY A 257 24.81 38.51 8.50
N ALA A 258 25.94 38.87 9.12
CA ALA A 258 27.26 38.50 8.60
C ALA A 258 27.57 37.02 8.87
N PHE A 259 27.99 36.29 7.82
CA PHE A 259 28.53 34.94 7.94
C PHE A 259 29.89 35.02 8.66
N PRO A 260 30.25 34.08 9.55
CA PRO A 260 31.51 34.16 10.29
C PRO A 260 32.71 34.27 9.34
N GLY A 261 33.40 35.42 9.37
CA GLY A 261 34.61 35.69 8.57
C GLY A 261 34.58 36.91 7.64
N THR A 262 33.43 37.56 7.41
CA THR A 262 33.31 38.64 6.40
C THR A 262 33.51 40.07 6.95
N HIS A 263 34.23 40.23 8.07
CA HIS A 263 34.34 41.52 8.76
C HIS A 263 35.18 42.58 8.04
N GLU A 264 36.15 42.18 7.21
CA GLU A 264 37.08 43.12 6.59
C GLU A 264 36.55 43.76 5.29
N GLU A 265 35.63 43.11 4.59
CA GLU A 265 35.16 43.56 3.27
C GLU A 265 34.28 44.81 3.33
N TYR A 266 33.65 45.11 4.48
CA TYR A 266 32.78 46.28 4.63
C TYR A 266 33.52 47.58 4.97
N ARG A 267 34.83 47.53 5.26
CA ARG A 267 35.59 48.69 5.77
C ARG A 267 36.30 49.54 4.73
N SER A 268 36.14 49.27 3.44
CA SER A 268 36.85 50.02 2.40
C SER A 268 35.90 50.57 1.34
N GLY A 269 35.70 51.89 1.34
CA GLY A 269 35.27 52.58 0.12
C GLY A 269 34.35 53.78 0.31
N SER A 270 34.83 54.88 0.89
CA SER A 270 34.35 56.21 0.45
C SER A 270 35.33 57.32 0.82
N ALA A 271 36.31 57.54 -0.05
CA ALA A 271 36.97 58.82 -0.23
C ALA A 271 37.48 58.91 -1.68
N ARG A 272 36.65 59.43 -2.58
CA ARG A 272 37.11 59.96 -3.87
C ARG A 272 36.63 61.39 -4.00
N SER A 273 37.60 62.30 -3.94
CA SER A 273 37.51 63.72 -4.24
C SER A 273 37.25 63.94 -5.73
N TYR A 274 36.39 64.90 -6.06
CA TYR A 274 36.20 65.42 -7.40
C TYR A 274 37.28 66.47 -7.73
N PHE A 275 37.84 66.36 -8.93
CA PHE A 275 38.32 67.51 -9.73
C PHE A 275 37.26 67.82 -10.78
#